data_AF-A0A8I1PUQ3-F1
#
_entry.id   AF-A0A8I1PUQ3-F1
#
_cell.length_a   1.000
_cell.length_b   1.000
_cell.length_c   1.000
_cell.angle_alpha   90.00
_cell.angle_beta   90.00
_cell.angle_gamma   90.00
#
_symmetry.space_group_name_H-M   'P 1'
#
loop_
_entity.id
_entity.type
_entity.pdbx_description
1 polymer ?
#
loop_
_entity_poly.entity_id
_entity_poly.type
_entity_poly.pdbx_seq_one_letter_code
_entity_poly.pdbx_strand_id
1 'polypeptide(L)' 'MKQPVVNCPQCGKIVVWNSRNPYRPFCSERCKLIDLGQWAAESYRIPDDGEKEGEPARKEREEGAQ' A
#
# COMPACT_ATOMS: atom_id res chain seq x y z
N MET A 1 -29.29 -10.57 -5.41
CA MET A 1 -28.13 -9.65 -5.39
C MET A 1 -26.86 -10.50 -5.43
N LYS A 2 -25.88 -10.16 -6.28
CA LYS A 2 -24.63 -10.93 -6.43
C LYS A 2 -23.64 -10.48 -5.35
N GLN A 3 -23.06 -11.44 -4.61
CA GLN A 3 -22.10 -11.13 -3.55
C GLN A 3 -20.74 -10.78 -4.18
N PRO A 4 -20.01 -9.76 -3.67
CA PRO A 4 -18.66 -9.47 -4.13
C PRO A 4 -17.73 -10.63 -3.84
N VAL A 5 -16.68 -10.79 -4.64
CA VAL A 5 -15.56 -11.70 -4.37
C VAL A 5 -14.27 -10.90 -4.33
N VAL A 6 -13.39 -11.24 -3.39
CA VAL A 6 -12.09 -10.58 -3.21
C VAL A 6 -11.00 -11.62 -3.02
N ASN A 7 -9.75 -11.25 -3.30
CA ASN A 7 -8.60 -12.08 -2.97
C ASN A 7 -8.15 -11.82 -1.53
N CYS A 8 -7.84 -12.88 -0.79
CA CYS A 8 -7.20 -12.79 0.50
C CYS A 8 -5.83 -12.12 0.32
N PRO A 9 -5.54 -10.99 0.97
CA PRO A 9 -4.28 -10.28 0.76
C PRO A 9 -3.05 -11.08 1.23
N GLN A 10 -3.23 -11.99 2.20
CA GLN A 10 -2.13 -12.80 2.72
C GLN A 10 -1.71 -13.97 1.82
N CYS A 11 -2.67 -14.61 1.13
CA CYS A 11 -2.43 -15.88 0.45
C CYS A 11 -3.06 -15.99 -0.95
N GLY A 12 -3.74 -14.95 -1.42
CA GLY A 12 -4.36 -14.87 -2.74
C GLY A 12 -5.66 -15.66 -2.92
N LYS A 13 -6.07 -16.50 -1.97
CA LYS A 13 -7.31 -17.31 -2.06
C LYS A 13 -8.55 -16.41 -2.27
N ILE A 14 -9.43 -16.78 -3.18
CA ILE A 14 -10.69 -16.07 -3.43
C ILE A 14 -11.67 -16.30 -2.27
N VAL A 15 -12.28 -15.21 -1.80
CA VAL A 15 -13.21 -15.17 -0.68
C VAL A 15 -14.47 -14.42 -1.11
N VAL A 16 -15.65 -14.98 -0.79
CA VAL A 16 -16.92 -14.29 -0.98
C VAL A 16 -17.14 -13.29 0.14
N TRP A 17 -17.47 -12.05 -0.21
CA TRP A 17 -17.74 -10.97 0.73
C TRP A 17 -19.14 -11.09 1.33
N ASN A 18 -19.29 -11.93 2.37
CA ASN A 18 -20.54 -12.10 3.11
C ASN A 18 -20.32 -12.32 4.62
N SER A 19 -21.35 -12.10 5.43
CA SER A 19 -21.30 -12.17 6.89
C SER A 19 -20.87 -13.51 7.48
N ARG A 20 -20.92 -14.61 6.71
CA ARG A 20 -20.53 -15.95 7.20
C ARG A 20 -19.04 -16.10 7.42
N ASN A 21 -18.21 -15.30 6.73
CA ASN A 21 -16.78 -15.24 7.03
C ASN A 21 -16.51 -14.05 7.97
N PRO A 22 -16.21 -14.25 9.25
CA PRO A 22 -15.92 -13.17 10.19
C PRO A 22 -14.53 -12.54 9.96
N TYR A 23 -13.65 -13.18 9.18
CA TYR A 23 -12.27 -12.76 8.97
C TYR A 23 -12.05 -12.00 7.66
N ARG A 24 -13.10 -11.59 6.95
CA ARG A 24 -12.97 -10.78 5.72
C ARG A 24 -12.10 -9.53 5.97
N PRO A 25 -11.20 -9.15 5.04
CA PRO A 25 -11.01 -9.69 3.68
C PRO A 25 -10.20 -10.99 3.60
N PHE A 26 -9.74 -11.53 4.73
CA PHE A 26 -8.92 -12.74 4.77
C PHE A 26 -9.75 -14.02 4.65
N CYS A 27 -9.13 -15.10 4.17
CA CYS A 27 -9.80 -16.40 4.05
C CYS A 27 -9.94 -17.16 5.38
N SER A 28 -9.19 -16.77 6.41
CA SER A 28 -9.19 -17.41 7.74
C SER A 28 -8.54 -16.51 8.79
N GLU A 29 -8.75 -16.86 10.06
CA GLU A 29 -8.07 -16.22 11.20
C GLU A 29 -6.54 -16.25 11.08
N ARG A 30 -5.98 -17.38 10.66
CA ARG A 30 -4.54 -17.53 10.44
C ARG A 30 -3.99 -16.48 9.49
N CYS A 31 -4.69 -16.21 8.37
CA CYS A 31 -4.23 -15.21 7.42
C CYS A 31 -4.31 -13.79 7.99
N LYS A 32 -5.35 -13.47 8.76
CA LYS A 32 -5.47 -12.19 9.48
C LYS A 32 -4.32 -11.99 10.48
N LEU A 33 -3.96 -13.04 11.24
CA LEU A 33 -2.90 -12.95 12.25
C LEU A 33 -1.50 -12.84 11.62
N ILE A 34 -1.24 -13.51 10.50
CA ILE A 34 0.03 -13.36 9.79
C ILE A 34 0.18 -11.93 9.27
N ASP A 35 -0.86 -11.38 8.64
CA ASP A 35 -0.84 -10.01 8.13
C ASP A 35 -0.55 -9.01 9.25
N LEU A 36 -1.26 -9.15 10.38
CA LEU A 36 -1.00 -8.36 11.59
C LEU A 36 0.44 -8.51 12.08
N GLY A 37 1.01 -9.71 12.03
CA GLY A 37 2.40 -9.96 12.36
C GLY A 37 3.38 -9.25 11.43
N GLN A 38 3.09 -9.20 10.12
CA GLN A 38 3.93 -8.48 9.14
C GLN A 38 3.89 -6.97 9.37
N TRP A 39 2.74 -6.41 9.77
CA TRP A 39 2.65 -5.02 10.22
C TRP A 39 3.49 -4.76 11.47
N ALA A 40 3.34 -5.60 12.50
CA ALA A 40 4.10 -5.46 13.74
C ALA A 40 5.62 -5.62 13.54
N ALA A 41 6.02 -6.41 12.55
CA ALA A 41 7.43 -6.63 12.19
C ALA A 41 7.95 -5.61 11.15
N GLU A 42 7.21 -4.55 10.83
CA GLU A 42 7.59 -3.51 9.85
C GLU A 42 8.01 -4.11 8.49
N SER A 43 7.40 -5.22 8.11
CA SER A 43 7.72 -5.93 6.86
C SER A 43 7.08 -5.28 5.64
N TYR A 44 5.97 -4.55 5.83
CA TYR A 44 5.37 -3.75 4.77
C TYR A 44 6.09 -2.41 4.63
N ARG A 45 6.54 -2.10 3.41
CA ARG A 45 7.23 -0.85 3.08
C ARG A 45 6.73 -0.31 1.75
N ILE A 46 6.63 1.01 1.66
CA ILE A 46 6.41 1.71 0.39
C ILE A 46 7.81 2.13 -0.09
N PRO A 47 8.25 1.69 -1.28
CA PRO A 47 9.50 2.16 -1.83
C PRO A 47 9.41 3.66 -2.12
N ASP A 48 10.48 4.39 -1.79
CA ASP A 48 10.65 5.76 -2.25
C ASP A 48 11.05 5.74 -3.72
N ASP A 49 10.34 6.48 -4.57
CA ASP A 49 10.63 6.56 -6.01
C ASP A 49 11.78 7.52 -6.34
N GLY A 50 12.36 8.15 -5.31
CA GLY A 50 13.48 9.07 -5.40
C GLY A 50 13.05 10.38 -6.04
N GLU A 51 13.31 11.50 -5.37
CA GLU A 51 13.23 12.81 -6.01
C GLU A 51 13.96 12.74 -7.35
N LYS A 52 13.23 13.03 -8.44
CA LYS A 52 13.86 13.24 -9.74
C LYS A 52 14.90 14.34 -9.56
N GLU A 53 16.17 13.97 -9.62
CA GLU A 53 17.28 14.92 -9.75
C GLU A 53 16.99 15.80 -10.97
N GLY A 54 16.53 17.03 -10.74
CA GLY A 54 16.22 17.94 -11.83
C GLY A 54 15.27 19.07 -11.48
N GLU A 55 15.74 20.06 -10.72
CA GLU A 55 15.35 21.45 -11.01
C GLU A 55 16.53 22.40 -10.81
N PRO A 56 16.79 23.34 -11.76
CA PRO A 56 18.12 23.90 -11.97
C PRO A 56 18.46 25.03 -11.00
N ALA A 57 19.76 25.30 -10.92
CA ALA A 57 20.37 26.40 -10.18
C ALA A 57 19.59 27.71 -10.32
N ARG A 58 19.15 28.28 -9.19
CA ARG A 58 18.79 29.69 -9.10
C ARG A 58 20.01 30.50 -9.55
N LYS A 59 19.99 30.99 -10.79
CA LYS A 59 21.00 31.94 -11.27
C LYS A 59 20.95 33.18 -10.37
N GLU A 60 22.12 33.52 -9.84
CA GLU A 60 22.39 34.74 -9.09
C GLU A 60 21.90 35.95 -9.89
N ARG A 61 21.27 36.88 -9.17
CA ARG A 61 20.75 38.11 -9.74
C ARG A 61 21.90 39.12 -9.77
N GLU A 62 22.66 39.12 -10.86
CA GLU A 62 23.48 40.26 -11.28
C GLU A 62 23.07 40.69 -12.69
N GLU A 63 22.51 41.89 -12.79
CA GLU A 63 22.99 43.00 -13.61
C GLU A 63 21.83 43.95 -13.96
N GLY A 64 22.11 45.24 -13.80
CA GLY A 64 21.18 46.34 -14.00
C GLY A 64 20.93 46.66 -15.47
N ALA A 65 19.79 47.29 -15.70
CA ALA A 65 19.54 48.14 -16.87
C ALA A 65 18.48 49.18 -16.50
N GLN A 66 18.92 50.33 -15.99
CA GLN A 66 18.68 51.68 -16.53
C GLN A 66 19.33 52.72 -15.62
#